data_AF-A0A811QP76-F1
#
_entry.id   AF-A0A811QP76-F1
#
_cell.length_a   1.000
_cell.length_b   1.000
_cell.length_c   1.000
_cell.angle_alpha   90.00
_cell.angle_beta   90.00
_cell.angle_gamma   90.00
#
_symmetry.space_group_name_H-M   'P 1'
#
loop_
_entity.id
_entity.type
_entity.pdbx_description
1 polymer ?
#
loop_
_entity_poly.entity_id
_entity_poly.type
_entity_poly.pdbx_seq_one_letter_code
_entity_poly.pdbx_strand_id
1 'polypeptide(L)'
;MFVTTADPKLEPPVVTVNTVLSLLALDYPAGKLSCYVSDDGCSAVTCYALREAAEFAKLWVPFCKKHGVKVRAPFVYFSGLAVGLGGGHVRDDDDAEFLRAWTLVKNEYEELVRWIENAEEESLVRRGDGEFAEFVGADRRSHPTIIKAYLWP
;
A
#
# COMPACT_ATOMS: atom_id res chain seq x y z
N MET A 1 -11.78 -1.48 -9.93
CA MET A 1 -10.88 -0.36 -10.28
C MET A 1 -9.66 -0.93 -10.98
N PHE A 2 -9.15 -0.25 -12.00
CA PHE A 2 -7.95 -0.65 -12.74
C PHE A 2 -6.85 0.42 -12.55
N VAL A 3 -5.63 -0.02 -12.29
CA VAL A 3 -4.42 0.80 -12.18
C VAL A 3 -3.40 0.21 -13.15
N THR A 4 -2.69 1.05 -13.88
CA THR A 4 -1.64 0.64 -14.82
C THR A 4 -0.34 1.30 -14.44
N THR A 5 0.76 0.56 -14.56
CA THR A 5 2.13 1.09 -14.42
C THR A 5 3.01 0.45 -15.48
N ALA A 6 4.03 1.17 -15.96
CA ALA A 6 4.85 0.72 -17.08
C ALA A 6 6.33 0.61 -16.75
N ASP A 7 6.87 1.51 -15.93
CA ASP A 7 8.29 1.53 -15.61
C ASP A 7 8.53 1.89 -14.14
N PRO A 8 9.04 0.97 -13.31
CA PRO A 8 9.26 1.22 -11.88
C PRO A 8 10.33 2.30 -11.61
N LYS A 9 11.16 2.67 -12.60
CA LYS A 9 12.15 3.75 -12.47
C LYS A 9 11.53 5.12 -12.73
N LEU A 10 10.60 5.22 -13.68
CA LEU A 10 9.91 6.47 -14.00
C LEU A 10 8.68 6.68 -13.09
N GLU A 11 8.07 5.58 -12.65
CA GLU A 11 6.90 5.51 -11.79
C GLU A 11 7.26 4.70 -10.54
N PRO A 12 7.87 5.33 -9.52
CA PRO A 12 8.31 4.62 -8.32
C PRO A 12 7.16 3.80 -7.70
N PRO A 13 7.37 2.53 -7.31
CA PRO A 13 6.31 1.65 -6.81
C PRO A 13 5.50 2.23 -5.65
N VAL A 14 6.12 3.07 -4.82
CA VAL A 14 5.46 3.76 -3.70
C VAL A 14 4.29 4.67 -4.15
N VAL A 15 4.36 5.24 -5.35
CA VAL A 15 3.28 6.06 -5.93
C VAL A 15 2.08 5.19 -6.30
N THR A 16 2.35 4.05 -6.94
CA THR A 16 1.34 3.04 -7.28
C THR A 16 0.68 2.50 -6.01
N VAL A 17 1.47 2.18 -4.98
CA VAL A 17 0.98 1.71 -3.68
C VAL A 17 0.06 2.73 -3.01
N ASN A 18 0.42 4.02 -2.97
CA ASN A 18 -0.44 5.06 -2.42
C ASN A 18 -1.77 5.18 -3.17
N THR A 19 -1.74 5.04 -4.50
CA THR A 19 -2.94 5.01 -5.33
C THR A 19 -3.82 3.81 -4.99
N VAL A 20 -3.23 2.61 -4.91
CA VAL A 20 -3.95 1.38 -4.57
C VAL A 20 -4.56 1.49 -3.17
N LEU A 21 -3.81 1.90 -2.15
CA LEU A 21 -4.32 2.06 -0.77
C LEU A 21 -5.47 3.07 -0.69
N SER A 22 -5.40 4.15 -1.45
CA SER A 22 -6.49 5.13 -1.57
C SER A 22 -7.75 4.50 -2.15
N LEU A 23 -7.61 3.68 -3.19
CA LEU A 23 -8.72 2.95 -3.81
C LEU A 23 -9.32 1.92 -2.85
N LEU A 24 -8.48 1.15 -2.14
CA LEU A 24 -8.94 0.11 -1.21
C LEU A 24 -9.70 0.69 -0.01
N ALA A 25 -9.38 1.92 0.40
CA ALA A 25 -10.04 2.61 1.50
C ALA A 25 -11.26 3.45 1.08
N LEU A 26 -11.76 3.30 -0.15
CA LEU A 26 -13.02 3.90 -0.58
C LEU A 26 -14.19 3.40 0.26
N ASP A 27 -15.15 4.27 0.53
CA ASP A 27 -16.39 3.92 1.22
C ASP A 27 -17.33 3.20 0.25
N TYR A 28 -17.01 1.94 -0.03
CA TYR A 28 -17.77 1.05 -0.90
C TYR A 28 -18.18 -0.22 -0.14
N PRO A 29 -19.32 -0.85 -0.46
CA PRO A 29 -19.73 -2.07 0.23
C PRO A 29 -18.65 -3.16 0.17
N ALA A 30 -18.43 -3.81 1.31
CA ALA A 30 -17.50 -4.94 1.42
C ALA A 30 -17.82 -6.03 0.39
N GLY A 31 -16.78 -6.62 -0.20
CA GLY A 31 -16.92 -7.66 -1.23
C GLY A 31 -17.38 -7.16 -2.62
N LYS A 32 -17.62 -5.85 -2.80
CA LYS A 32 -17.96 -5.27 -4.12
C LYS A 32 -16.84 -4.43 -4.74
N LEU A 33 -15.75 -4.24 -4.01
CA LEU A 33 -14.57 -3.55 -4.50
C LEU A 33 -13.48 -4.56 -4.85
N SER A 34 -12.96 -4.45 -6.07
CA SER A 34 -11.77 -5.17 -6.51
C SER A 34 -10.83 -4.18 -7.20
N CYS A 35 -9.53 -4.29 -6.92
CA CYS A 35 -8.48 -3.50 -7.54
C CYS A 35 -7.62 -4.42 -8.40
N TYR A 36 -7.44 -4.06 -9.66
CA TYR A 36 -6.58 -4.76 -10.61
C TYR A 36 -5.42 -3.83 -10.97
N VAL A 37 -4.20 -4.33 -10.86
CA VAL A 37 -3.00 -3.59 -11.25
C VAL A 37 -2.36 -4.32 -12.43
N SER A 38 -2.15 -3.62 -13.53
CA SER A 38 -1.40 -4.08 -14.68
C SER A 38 -0.03 -3.44 -14.66
N ASP A 39 1.03 -4.26 -14.68
CA ASP A 39 2.42 -3.82 -14.74
C ASP A 39 3.05 -4.27 -16.05
N ASP A 40 3.18 -3.35 -17.01
CA ASP A 40 3.83 -3.61 -18.30
C ASP A 40 5.35 -3.77 -18.14
N GLY A 41 5.89 -3.45 -16.96
CA GLY A 41 7.30 -3.53 -16.65
C GLY A 41 7.77 -4.87 -16.09
N CYS A 42 6.87 -5.81 -15.78
CA CYS A 42 7.22 -7.08 -15.15
C CYS A 42 8.18 -6.92 -13.96
N SER A 43 7.90 -5.97 -13.07
CA SER A 43 8.81 -5.63 -11.97
C SER A 43 8.53 -6.45 -10.72
N ALA A 44 9.53 -7.22 -10.27
CA ALA A 44 9.45 -7.91 -8.99
C ALA A 44 9.25 -6.93 -7.82
N VAL A 45 9.87 -5.74 -7.90
CA VAL A 45 9.75 -4.69 -6.87
C VAL A 45 8.34 -4.11 -6.82
N THR A 46 7.71 -3.85 -7.97
CA THR A 46 6.29 -3.44 -8.02
C THR A 46 5.38 -4.50 -7.42
N CYS A 47 5.59 -5.77 -7.78
CA CYS A 47 4.82 -6.89 -7.23
C CYS A 47 4.98 -7.01 -5.71
N TYR A 48 6.20 -6.90 -5.21
CA TYR A 48 6.51 -6.87 -3.78
C TYR A 48 5.82 -5.71 -3.07
N ALA A 49 5.91 -4.51 -3.62
CA ALA A 49 5.28 -3.33 -3.06
C ALA A 49 3.74 -3.48 -2.95
N LEU A 50 3.10 -4.11 -3.94
CA LEU A 50 1.67 -4.41 -3.91
C LEU A 50 1.29 -5.46 -2.87
N ARG A 51 2.14 -6.47 -2.63
CA ARG A 51 1.97 -7.44 -1.53
C ARG A 51 2.01 -6.73 -0.18
N GLU A 52 3.05 -5.94 0.07
CA GLU A 52 3.19 -5.20 1.33
C GLU A 52 2.05 -4.19 1.52
N ALA A 53 1.59 -3.56 0.43
CA ALA A 53 0.41 -2.69 0.46
C ALA A 53 -0.85 -3.45 0.87
N ALA A 54 -1.05 -4.69 0.41
CA ALA A 54 -2.19 -5.51 0.80
C ALA A 54 -2.16 -5.88 2.30
N GLU A 55 -0.97 -6.11 2.85
CA GLU A 55 -0.81 -6.32 4.30
C GLU A 55 -1.10 -5.03 5.09
N PHE A 56 -0.55 -3.89 4.67
CA PHE A 56 -0.83 -2.59 5.30
C PHE A 56 -2.31 -2.19 5.18
N ALA A 57 -2.99 -2.57 4.09
CA ALA A 57 -4.42 -2.30 3.91
C ALA A 57 -5.29 -2.87 5.05
N LYS A 58 -4.86 -3.98 5.68
CA LYS A 58 -5.52 -4.58 6.85
C LYS A 58 -5.57 -3.63 8.05
N LEU A 59 -4.64 -2.68 8.14
CA LEU A 59 -4.60 -1.62 9.16
C LEU A 59 -5.26 -0.34 8.64
N TRP A 60 -4.88 0.08 7.43
CA TRP A 60 -5.30 1.36 6.86
C TRP A 60 -6.81 1.43 6.61
N VAL A 61 -7.41 0.40 6.01
CA VAL A 61 -8.83 0.42 5.62
C VAL A 61 -9.74 0.49 6.85
N PRO A 62 -9.58 -0.33 7.91
CA PRO A 62 -10.36 -0.19 9.13
C PRO A 62 -10.14 1.14 9.84
N PHE A 63 -8.89 1.64 9.91
CA PHE A 63 -8.58 2.95 10.49
C PHE A 63 -9.34 4.07 9.76
N CYS A 64 -9.27 4.05 8.43
CA CYS A 64 -9.97 4.96 7.55
C CYS A 64 -11.49 4.98 7.81
N LYS A 65 -12.08 3.80 7.96
CA LYS A 65 -13.52 3.64 8.20
C LYS A 65 -13.92 4.09 9.60
N LYS A 66 -13.19 3.65 10.64
CA LYS A 66 -13.45 3.96 12.05
C LYS A 66 -13.39 5.47 12.33
N HIS A 67 -12.41 6.16 11.76
CA HIS A 67 -12.16 7.57 12.04
C HIS A 67 -12.65 8.53 10.94
N GLY A 68 -13.44 8.02 9.97
CA GLY A 68 -14.07 8.87 8.94
C GLY A 68 -13.09 9.66 8.07
N VAL A 69 -11.86 9.16 7.90
CA VAL A 69 -10.76 9.84 7.18
C VAL A 69 -11.21 10.25 5.77
N LYS A 70 -11.11 11.52 5.40
CA LYS A 70 -11.54 11.96 4.05
C LYS A 70 -10.45 11.78 2.98
N VAL A 71 -9.20 11.96 3.37
CA VAL A 71 -8.04 11.80 2.49
C VAL A 71 -7.56 10.34 2.57
N ARG A 72 -7.91 9.53 1.57
CA ARG A 72 -7.65 8.07 1.57
C ARG A 72 -6.24 7.68 1.12
N ALA A 73 -5.49 8.61 0.51
CA ALA A 73 -4.09 8.41 0.17
C ALA A 73 -3.23 8.64 1.43
N PRO A 74 -2.53 7.62 1.96
CA PRO A 74 -1.77 7.74 3.21
C PRO A 74 -0.69 8.83 3.16
N PHE A 75 0.07 8.92 2.06
CA PHE A 75 1.07 9.98 1.86
C PHE A 75 0.48 11.37 2.11
N VAL A 76 -0.66 11.68 1.48
CA VAL A 76 -1.31 12.99 1.61
C VAL A 76 -1.87 13.18 3.02
N TYR A 77 -2.48 12.14 3.59
CA TYR A 77 -3.07 12.19 4.92
C TYR A 77 -2.01 12.49 6.00
N PHE A 78 -0.91 11.75 6.01
CA PHE A 78 0.14 11.88 7.03
C PHE A 78 1.04 13.09 6.81
N SER A 79 1.19 13.60 5.58
CA SER A 79 1.85 14.88 5.32
C SER A 79 1.03 16.08 5.80
N GLY A 80 -0.31 16.02 5.75
CA GLY A 80 -1.18 17.14 6.11
C GLY A 80 -1.53 17.24 7.60
N LEU A 81 -1.58 16.13 8.34
CA LEU A 81 -2.13 16.11 9.70
C LEU A 81 -1.16 16.60 10.80
N ALA A 82 0.11 16.82 10.49
CA ALA A 82 1.06 17.43 11.44
C ALA A 82 0.61 18.81 11.97
N VAL A 83 -0.36 19.45 11.31
CA VAL A 83 -0.86 20.80 11.62
C VAL A 83 -2.21 20.78 12.38
N GLY A 84 -2.90 19.63 12.48
CA GLY A 84 -4.33 19.58 12.82
C GLY A 84 -4.72 18.91 14.14
N LEU A 85 -3.79 18.31 14.89
CA LEU A 85 -4.08 17.60 16.16
C LEU A 85 -4.35 18.54 17.36
N GLY A 86 -4.39 19.85 17.13
CA GLY A 86 -4.67 20.86 18.16
C GLY A 86 -6.07 21.44 18.04
N GLY A 87 -7.08 20.80 18.62
CA GLY A 87 -8.31 21.50 19.01
C GLY A 87 -9.61 20.74 18.79
N GLY A 88 -10.19 20.26 19.88
CA GLY A 88 -11.61 19.90 19.97
C GLY A 88 -11.90 18.97 21.13
N HIS A 89 -12.52 19.48 22.20
CA HIS A 89 -12.97 18.71 23.36
C HIS A 89 -13.84 17.50 22.97
N VAL A 90 -13.25 16.31 23.01
CA VAL A 90 -13.93 15.01 23.21
C VAL A 90 -13.18 14.29 24.34
N ARG A 91 -13.82 13.29 24.94
CA ARG A 91 -13.39 12.60 26.17
C ARG A 91 -11.96 12.07 26.05
N ASP A 92 -11.10 12.37 27.02
CA ASP A 92 -9.66 12.04 27.06
C ASP A 92 -9.31 10.61 26.58
N ASP A 93 -10.17 9.62 26.84
CA ASP A 93 -9.92 8.22 26.49
C ASP A 93 -10.10 7.91 24.99
N ASP A 94 -11.11 8.52 24.34
CA ASP A 94 -11.35 8.37 22.89
C ASP A 94 -10.22 9.03 22.08
N ASP A 95 -9.76 10.20 22.53
CA ASP A 95 -8.62 10.90 21.94
C ASP A 95 -7.32 10.12 22.14
N ALA A 96 -7.12 9.51 23.32
CA ALA A 96 -5.97 8.67 23.58
C ALA A 96 -5.98 7.38 22.73
N GLU A 97 -7.14 6.74 22.53
CA GLU A 97 -7.28 5.60 21.62
C GLU A 97 -6.97 5.99 20.17
N PHE A 98 -7.53 7.11 19.71
CA PHE A 98 -7.26 7.63 18.37
C PHE A 98 -5.77 7.93 18.17
N LEU A 99 -5.12 8.62 19.11
CA LEU A 99 -3.69 8.96 19.02
C LEU A 99 -2.81 7.70 18.98
N ARG A 100 -3.14 6.67 19.78
CA ARG A 100 -2.45 5.37 19.71
C ARG A 100 -2.62 4.71 18.35
N ALA A 101 -3.85 4.62 17.84
CA ALA A 101 -4.13 4.03 16.54
C ALA A 101 -3.47 4.82 15.39
N TRP A 102 -3.54 6.15 15.44
CA TRP A 102 -2.92 7.03 14.45
C TRP A 102 -1.41 6.86 14.42
N THR A 103 -0.77 6.83 15.60
CA THR A 103 0.69 6.66 15.71
C THR A 103 1.13 5.30 15.17
N LEU A 104 0.40 4.23 15.51
CA LEU A 104 0.65 2.90 14.97
C LEU A 104 0.56 2.90 13.44
N VAL A 105 -0.56 3.34 12.88
CA VAL A 105 -0.80 3.31 11.43
C VAL A 105 0.20 4.20 10.67
N LYS A 106 0.58 5.35 11.25
CA LYS A 106 1.62 6.21 10.67
C LYS A 106 2.98 5.51 10.63
N ASN A 107 3.40 4.91 11.73
CA ASN A 107 4.69 4.22 11.80
C ASN A 107 4.74 3.03 10.83
N GLU A 108 3.65 2.25 10.74
CA GLU A 108 3.54 1.14 9.80
C GLU A 108 3.55 1.61 8.34
N TYR A 109 2.96 2.79 8.05
CA TYR A 109 3.06 3.41 6.74
C TYR A 109 4.49 3.84 6.40
N GLU A 110 5.20 4.45 7.35
CA GLU A 110 6.60 4.86 7.17
C GLU A 110 7.52 3.65 6.96
N GLU A 111 7.30 2.55 7.69
CA GLU A 111 8.01 1.28 7.48
C GLU A 111 7.69 0.65 6.12
N LEU A 112 6.43 0.66 5.68
CA LEU A 112 6.04 0.22 4.33
C LEU A 112 6.81 1.00 3.26
N VAL A 113 6.84 2.33 3.35
CA VAL A 113 7.59 3.18 2.41
C VAL A 113 9.07 2.80 2.42
N ARG A 114 9.67 2.67 3.61
CA ARG A 114 11.07 2.29 3.78
C ARG A 114 11.37 0.92 3.16
N TRP A 115 10.48 -0.06 3.31
CA TRP A 115 10.67 -1.39 2.72
C TRP A 115 10.58 -1.36 1.20
N ILE A 116 9.68 -0.56 0.64
CA ILE A 116 9.54 -0.41 -0.82
C ILE A 116 10.76 0.31 -1.41
N GLU A 117 11.22 1.39 -0.79
CA GLU A 117 12.35 2.18 -1.28
C GLU A 117 13.68 1.42 -1.21
N ASN A 118 13.86 0.55 -0.22
CA ASN A 118 15.06 -0.27 -0.07
C ASN A 118 14.95 -1.65 -0.75
N ALA A 119 13.86 -1.94 -1.44
CA ALA A 119 13.67 -3.22 -2.09
C ALA A 119 14.55 -3.33 -3.35
N GLU A 120 15.43 -4.32 -3.35
CA GLU A 120 16.27 -4.68 -4.48
C GLU A 120 15.72 -5.93 -5.17
N GLU A 121 15.55 -5.84 -6.49
CA GLU A 121 15.02 -6.93 -7.31
C GLU A 121 15.80 -8.24 -7.13
N GLU A 122 17.14 -8.21 -7.21
CA GLU A 122 17.96 -9.41 -7.02
C GLU A 122 17.75 -10.07 -5.66
N SER A 123 17.57 -9.26 -4.63
CA SER A 123 17.37 -9.72 -3.25
C SER A 123 15.99 -10.37 -3.09
N LEU A 124 14.94 -9.78 -3.68
CA LEU A 124 13.58 -10.31 -3.66
C LEU A 124 13.47 -11.65 -4.39
N VAL A 125 14.07 -11.74 -5.56
CA VAL A 125 13.95 -12.88 -6.47
C VAL A 125 14.79 -14.08 -5.99
N ARG A 126 15.83 -13.83 -5.18
CA ARG A 126 16.63 -14.87 -4.52
C ARG A 126 16.12 -15.23 -3.11
N ARG A 127 14.99 -14.65 -2.65
CA ARG A 127 14.41 -15.03 -1.35
C ARG A 127 14.05 -16.51 -1.36
N GLY A 128 14.41 -17.20 -0.27
CA GLY A 128 14.18 -18.64 -0.10
C GLY A 128 12.72 -19.05 0.10
N ASP A 129 11.78 -18.10 0.13
CA ASP A 129 10.34 -18.36 0.24
C ASP A 129 9.68 -18.64 -1.13
N GLY A 130 10.38 -18.38 -2.23
CA GLY A 130 9.89 -18.61 -3.59
C GLY A 130 8.75 -17.69 -4.01
N GLU A 131 8.40 -16.66 -3.23
CA GLU A 131 7.24 -15.81 -3.48
C GLU A 131 7.32 -15.07 -4.83
N PHE A 132 8.55 -14.72 -5.24
CA PHE A 132 8.86 -13.98 -6.46
C PHE A 132 9.69 -14.80 -7.46
N ALA A 133 9.67 -16.13 -7.37
CA ALA A 133 10.48 -17.00 -8.22
C ALA A 133 10.15 -16.87 -9.72
N GLU A 134 8.94 -16.45 -10.08
CA GLU A 134 8.53 -16.27 -11.49
C GLU A 134 9.24 -15.09 -12.18
N PHE A 135 9.84 -14.20 -11.40
CA PHE A 135 10.61 -13.06 -11.90
C PHE A 135 12.09 -13.41 -12.14
N VAL A 136 12.55 -14.60 -11.74
CA VAL A 136 13.95 -15.05 -11.98
C VAL A 136 14.23 -15.08 -13.48
N GLY A 137 15.08 -14.17 -13.95
CA GLY A 137 15.49 -14.12 -15.36
C GLY A 137 14.38 -13.70 -16.32
N ALA A 138 13.30 -13.09 -15.82
CA ALA A 138 12.22 -12.58 -16.65
C ALA A 138 12.73 -11.39 -17.50
N ASP A 139 12.55 -11.47 -18.82
CA ASP A 139 12.81 -10.35 -19.72
C ASP A 139 11.56 -9.49 -19.86
N ARG A 140 11.69 -8.18 -19.65
CA ARG A 140 10.56 -7.22 -19.70
C ARG A 140 9.80 -7.21 -21.03
N ARG A 141 10.40 -7.69 -22.12
CA ARG A 141 9.76 -7.75 -23.45
C ARG A 141 9.32 -9.17 -23.82
N SER A 142 9.70 -10.17 -23.02
CA SER A 142 9.51 -11.58 -23.32
C SER A 142 9.52 -12.41 -22.03
N HIS A 143 8.43 -12.32 -21.27
CA HIS A 143 8.16 -13.13 -20.09
C HIS A 143 6.76 -13.76 -20.19
N PRO A 144 6.51 -14.91 -19.53
CA PRO A 144 5.16 -15.45 -19.42
C PRO A 144 4.26 -14.52 -18.58
N THR A 145 2.94 -14.65 -18.74
CA THR A 145 1.98 -13.95 -17.89
C THR A 145 2.13 -14.38 -16.44
N ILE A 146 2.30 -13.40 -15.53
CA ILE A 146 2.35 -13.61 -14.07
C ILE A 146 1.08 -13.00 -13.47
N ILE A 147 0.34 -13.77 -12.68
CA ILE A 147 -0.87 -13.31 -11.99
C ILE A 147 -0.71 -13.61 -10.50
N LYS A 148 -0.85 -12.57 -9.66
CA LYS A 148 -0.86 -12.68 -8.20
C LYS A 148 -2.18 -12.10 -7.67
N ALA A 149 -2.68 -12.68 -6.58
CA ALA A 149 -3.90 -12.24 -5.93
C ALA A 149 -3.63 -12.05 -4.43
N TYR A 150 -3.92 -10.84 -3.93
CA TYR A 150 -3.76 -10.47 -2.53
C TYR A 150 -5.11 -10.09 -1.95
N LEU A 151 -5.44 -10.62 -0.77
CA LEU A 151 -6.71 -10.38 -0.09
C LEU A 151 -6.50 -9.45 1.09
N TRP A 152 -7.42 -8.50 1.23
CA TRP A 152 -7.53 -7.63 2.40
C TRP A 152 -8.98 -7.72 2.95
N PRO A 153 -9.18 -7.47 4.25
CA PRO A 153 -10.48 -7.56 4.92
C PRO A 153 -11.44 -6.42 4.59
#